data_AF-A0A8B8BP55-F1
#
_entry.id   AF-A0A8B8BP55-F1
#
_cell.length_a   1.000
_cell.length_b   1.000
_cell.length_c   1.000
_cell.angle_alpha   90.00
_cell.angle_beta   90.00
_cell.angle_gamma   90.00
#
_symmetry.space_group_name_H-M   'P 1'
#
loop_
_entity.id
_entity.type
_entity.pdbx_description
1 polymer ?
#
loop_
_entity_poly.entity_id
_entity_poly.type
_entity_poly.pdbx_seq_one_letter_code
_entity_poly.pdbx_strand_id
1 'polypeptide(L)'
;MKCFNSAFILLICFAISEIVESRCRYQGKVYEVNEKFPKGDQCNVCTCQRPGNVGCTENTCIQFPKCRHKGALYEAGSRFPVGDGCNECICTTLGIPHCTKYSCFPDCTHNGLRYKKGATFRKGDKCNNYCTCTVVGTVECSEDLSCYPDCMYNGRSYKAGTKFRSPDGCRVCQCLTDGTVSCSETLC
;
A
#
# COMPACT_ATOMS: atom_id res chain seq x y z
N MET A 1 24.99 -53.61 -37.48
CA MET A 1 26.08 -54.24 -38.26
C MET A 1 26.58 -55.44 -37.46
N LYS A 2 26.85 -56.55 -38.15
CA LYS A 2 26.95 -57.94 -37.65
C LYS A 2 27.87 -58.11 -36.42
N CYS A 3 27.38 -58.78 -35.38
CA CYS A 3 28.16 -59.21 -34.22
C CYS A 3 29.00 -60.44 -34.59
N PHE A 4 30.33 -60.34 -34.51
CA PHE A 4 31.23 -61.49 -34.59
C PHE A 4 31.57 -62.01 -33.19
N ASN A 5 31.60 -63.34 -33.12
CA ASN A 5 31.62 -64.18 -31.94
C ASN A 5 33.01 -64.17 -31.28
N SER A 6 33.13 -63.67 -30.04
CA SER A 6 34.29 -63.92 -29.17
C SER A 6 33.91 -63.74 -27.70
N ALA A 7 34.15 -64.78 -26.89
CA ALA A 7 33.77 -64.89 -25.48
C ALA A 7 34.41 -63.85 -24.54
N PHE A 8 35.30 -62.98 -25.06
CA PHE A 8 35.93 -61.89 -24.30
C PHE A 8 35.15 -60.57 -24.32
N ILE A 9 34.13 -60.42 -25.18
CA ILE A 9 33.33 -59.18 -25.28
C ILE A 9 32.10 -59.22 -24.33
N LEU A 10 31.81 -60.38 -23.73
CA LEU A 10 30.67 -60.50 -22.81
C LEU A 10 30.84 -59.64 -21.55
N LEU A 11 32.07 -59.40 -21.08
CA LEU A 11 32.34 -58.57 -19.89
C LEU A 11 32.32 -57.06 -20.14
N ILE A 12 32.51 -56.62 -21.40
CA ILE A 12 32.41 -55.20 -21.76
C ILE A 12 30.96 -54.81 -22.04
N CYS A 13 30.11 -55.77 -22.45
CA CYS A 13 28.67 -55.55 -22.58
C CYS A 13 27.97 -55.31 -21.22
N PHE A 14 28.55 -55.77 -20.11
CA PHE A 14 28.01 -55.52 -18.75
C PHE A 14 28.46 -54.20 -18.12
N ALA A 15 29.39 -53.45 -18.72
CA ALA A 15 29.89 -52.18 -18.18
C ALA A 15 29.35 -50.92 -18.91
N ILE A 16 28.37 -51.07 -19.81
CA ILE A 16 27.70 -49.94 -20.48
C ILE A 16 26.16 -50.05 -20.34
N SER A 17 25.70 -50.82 -19.35
CA SER A 17 24.30 -50.85 -18.93
C SER A 17 24.07 -49.66 -17.99
N GLU A 18 23.58 -48.57 -18.56
CA GLU A 18 22.88 -47.46 -17.88
C GLU A 18 23.74 -46.42 -17.14
N ILE A 19 24.50 -45.61 -17.89
CA ILE A 19 24.41 -44.15 -17.63
C ILE A 19 23.03 -43.73 -18.14
N VAL A 20 21.99 -44.08 -17.39
CA VAL A 20 20.71 -43.38 -17.55
C VAL A 20 21.02 -41.96 -17.13
N GLU A 21 21.10 -41.04 -18.10
CA GLU A 21 20.98 -39.61 -17.81
C GLU A 21 19.73 -39.49 -16.94
N SER A 22 19.91 -39.28 -15.64
CA SER A 22 18.86 -39.38 -14.62
C SER A 22 18.02 -38.11 -14.62
N ARG A 23 17.57 -37.72 -15.81
CA ARG A 23 16.66 -36.60 -16.03
C ARG A 23 15.29 -36.97 -15.50
N CYS A 24 14.62 -35.99 -14.94
CA CYS A 24 13.25 -36.16 -14.48
C CYS A 24 12.27 -35.79 -15.59
N ARG A 25 11.23 -36.62 -15.78
CA ARG A 25 10.09 -36.25 -16.63
C ARG A 25 8.92 -35.84 -15.74
N TYR A 26 8.45 -34.61 -15.88
CA TYR A 26 7.33 -34.07 -15.11
C TYR A 26 6.38 -33.27 -15.99
N GLN A 27 5.10 -33.65 -16.00
CA GLN A 27 4.04 -33.03 -16.83
C GLN A 27 4.43 -32.85 -18.31
N GLY A 28 5.13 -33.84 -18.88
CA GLY A 28 5.56 -33.82 -20.29
C GLY A 28 6.84 -33.03 -20.56
N LYS A 29 7.40 -32.31 -19.59
CA LYS A 29 8.71 -31.64 -19.67
C LYS A 29 9.82 -32.49 -19.08
N VAL A 30 11.06 -32.25 -19.52
CA VAL A 30 12.27 -32.92 -19.06
C VAL A 30 13.12 -31.91 -18.29
N TYR A 31 13.61 -32.32 -17.13
CA TYR A 31 14.38 -31.49 -16.20
C TYR A 31 15.69 -32.18 -15.82
N GLU A 32 16.76 -31.40 -15.68
CA GLU A 32 18.07 -31.89 -15.28
C GLU A 32 18.14 -32.17 -13.78
N VAL A 33 19.06 -33.05 -13.37
CA VAL A 33 19.28 -33.35 -11.94
C VAL A 33 19.61 -32.07 -11.17
N ASN A 34 18.97 -31.89 -10.01
CA ASN A 34 18.96 -30.72 -9.13
C ASN A 34 18.24 -29.48 -9.67
N GLU A 35 17.65 -29.53 -10.88
CA GLU A 35 16.83 -28.44 -11.39
C GLU A 35 15.58 -28.25 -10.52
N LYS A 36 15.28 -27.00 -10.19
CA LYS A 36 14.06 -26.58 -9.48
C LYS A 36 13.06 -26.00 -10.46
N PHE A 37 11.81 -26.42 -10.38
CA PHE A 37 10.75 -25.97 -11.29
C PHE A 37 9.39 -25.87 -10.58
N PRO A 38 8.44 -25.06 -11.10
CA PRO A 38 7.11 -24.92 -10.50
C PRO A 38 6.29 -26.21 -10.59
N LYS A 39 5.58 -26.58 -9.53
CA LYS A 39 4.63 -27.72 -9.53
C LYS A 39 3.40 -27.46 -10.42
N GLY A 40 3.07 -26.18 -10.64
CA GLY A 40 1.91 -25.73 -11.43
C GLY A 40 0.73 -25.21 -10.60
N ASP A 41 0.80 -25.31 -9.27
CA ASP A 41 -0.19 -24.81 -8.31
C ASP A 41 0.14 -23.40 -7.76
N GLN A 42 1.14 -22.75 -8.36
CA GLN A 42 1.65 -21.40 -8.04
C GLN A 42 2.27 -21.22 -6.65
N CYS A 43 2.39 -22.26 -5.83
CA CYS A 43 3.02 -22.15 -4.51
C CYS A 43 4.10 -23.21 -4.26
N ASN A 44 3.99 -24.38 -4.86
CA ASN A 44 4.93 -25.46 -4.65
C ASN A 44 6.02 -25.50 -5.70
N VAL A 45 7.20 -25.92 -5.26
CA VAL A 45 8.39 -26.07 -6.09
C VAL A 45 8.82 -27.54 -6.06
N CYS A 46 9.09 -28.07 -7.24
CA CYS A 46 9.64 -29.39 -7.45
C CYS A 46 11.14 -29.32 -7.69
N THR A 47 11.87 -30.36 -7.30
CA THR A 47 13.29 -30.54 -7.58
C THR A 47 13.48 -31.91 -8.23
N CYS A 48 14.24 -31.95 -9.33
CA CYS A 48 14.68 -33.22 -9.91
C CYS A 48 15.81 -33.81 -9.06
N GLN A 49 15.65 -35.03 -8.55
CA GLN A 49 16.58 -35.71 -7.66
C GLN A 49 17.13 -36.95 -8.34
N ARG A 50 18.35 -37.37 -8.01
CA ARG A 50 18.86 -38.67 -8.46
C ARG A 50 18.07 -39.82 -7.78
N PRO A 51 17.80 -40.92 -8.49
CA PRO A 51 18.25 -41.28 -9.85
C PRO A 51 17.26 -40.90 -10.98
N GLY A 52 16.49 -39.81 -10.84
CA GLY A 52 15.48 -39.37 -11.83
C GLY A 52 14.09 -39.16 -11.24
N ASN A 53 14.00 -38.96 -9.93
CA ASN A 53 12.74 -38.79 -9.20
C ASN A 53 12.44 -37.31 -8.98
N VAL A 54 11.15 -36.95 -8.98
CA VAL A 54 10.70 -35.59 -8.71
C VAL A 54 10.21 -35.50 -7.27
N GLY A 55 10.85 -34.67 -6.46
CA GLY A 55 10.38 -34.33 -5.12
C GLY A 55 9.84 -32.89 -5.10
N CYS A 56 8.59 -32.70 -4.68
CA CYS A 56 7.99 -31.37 -4.56
C CYS A 56 7.73 -30.99 -3.11
N THR A 57 7.72 -29.69 -2.83
CA THR A 57 7.10 -29.19 -1.60
C THR A 57 5.59 -29.49 -1.63
N GLU A 58 5.00 -29.73 -0.47
CA GLU A 58 3.57 -30.02 -0.30
C GLU A 58 2.94 -28.98 0.64
N ASN A 59 3.09 -27.71 0.28
CA ASN A 59 2.41 -26.61 0.96
C ASN A 59 0.95 -26.54 0.48
N THR A 60 0.04 -26.24 1.41
CA THR A 60 -1.35 -25.91 1.07
C THR A 60 -1.38 -24.59 0.29
N CYS A 61 -1.59 -24.66 -1.02
CA CYS A 61 -1.70 -23.46 -1.85
C CYS A 61 -3.06 -22.78 -1.62
N ILE A 62 -3.03 -21.61 -0.97
CA ILE A 62 -4.22 -20.77 -0.86
C ILE A 62 -4.32 -19.94 -2.14
N GLN A 63 -5.31 -20.27 -2.97
CA GLN A 63 -5.65 -19.49 -4.15
C GLN A 63 -6.79 -18.55 -3.78
N PHE A 64 -6.55 -17.25 -3.90
CA PHE A 64 -7.60 -16.26 -3.67
C PHE A 64 -8.37 -15.99 -4.97
N PRO A 65 -9.70 -16.03 -4.94
CA PRO A 65 -10.50 -15.62 -6.09
C PRO A 65 -10.26 -14.15 -6.43
N LYS A 66 -10.24 -13.86 -7.74
CA LYS A 66 -10.17 -12.50 -8.26
C LYS A 66 -11.53 -11.82 -8.11
N CYS A 67 -11.52 -10.51 -7.84
CA CYS A 67 -12.73 -9.71 -7.90
C CYS A 67 -13.08 -9.37 -9.34
N ARG A 68 -14.37 -9.41 -9.67
CA ARG A 68 -14.90 -8.87 -10.92
C ARG A 68 -15.58 -7.53 -10.66
N HIS A 69 -15.13 -6.47 -11.32
CA HIS A 69 -15.76 -5.15 -11.25
C HIS A 69 -15.79 -4.50 -12.63
N LYS A 70 -16.98 -4.08 -13.10
CA LYS A 70 -17.20 -3.48 -14.44
C LYS A 70 -16.53 -4.26 -15.60
N GLY A 71 -16.51 -5.59 -15.49
CA GLY A 71 -15.92 -6.48 -16.50
C GLY A 71 -14.41 -6.72 -16.36
N ALA A 72 -13.70 -5.94 -15.54
CA ALA A 72 -12.29 -6.15 -15.23
C ALA A 72 -12.10 -7.14 -14.07
N LEU A 73 -10.94 -7.80 -14.04
CA LEU A 73 -10.51 -8.72 -12.98
C LEU A 73 -9.39 -8.09 -12.16
N TYR A 74 -9.48 -8.23 -10.83
CA TYR A 74 -8.55 -7.67 -9.87
C TYR A 74 -8.04 -8.74 -8.92
N GLU A 75 -6.74 -8.77 -8.67
CA GLU A 75 -6.13 -9.72 -7.73
C GLU A 75 -6.59 -9.44 -6.30
N ALA A 76 -6.67 -10.47 -5.47
CA ALA A 76 -6.94 -10.30 -4.05
C ALA A 76 -5.88 -9.38 -3.40
N GLY A 77 -6.35 -8.50 -2.52
CA GLY A 77 -5.55 -7.45 -1.87
C GLY A 77 -5.32 -6.20 -2.73
N SER A 78 -5.59 -6.25 -4.04
CA SER A 78 -5.40 -5.08 -4.90
C SER A 78 -6.44 -3.99 -4.63
N ARG A 79 -6.01 -2.73 -4.77
CA ARG A 79 -6.88 -1.55 -4.76
C ARG A 79 -7.15 -1.09 -6.19
N PHE A 80 -8.36 -0.62 -6.46
CA PHE A 80 -8.73 -0.13 -7.78
C PHE A 80 -9.81 0.95 -7.72
N PRO A 81 -9.81 1.92 -8.65
CA PRO A 81 -10.83 2.97 -8.69
C PRO A 81 -12.18 2.41 -9.16
N VAL A 82 -13.27 2.92 -8.58
CA VAL A 82 -14.64 2.64 -9.05
C VAL A 82 -14.93 3.34 -10.39
N GLY A 83 -14.20 4.43 -10.67
CA GLY A 83 -14.35 5.23 -11.90
C GLY A 83 -15.32 6.40 -11.79
N ASP A 84 -15.78 6.73 -10.57
CA ASP A 84 -16.52 7.96 -10.25
C ASP A 84 -15.59 9.12 -9.82
N GLY A 85 -14.28 8.88 -9.88
CA GLY A 85 -13.26 9.87 -9.58
C GLY A 85 -12.95 10.03 -8.10
N CYS A 86 -13.65 9.39 -7.16
CA CYS A 86 -13.31 9.49 -5.73
C CYS A 86 -13.41 8.23 -4.89
N ASN A 87 -14.20 7.25 -5.32
CA ASN A 87 -14.29 5.99 -4.61
C ASN A 87 -13.30 4.99 -5.19
N GLU A 88 -12.71 4.21 -4.28
CA GLU A 88 -11.90 3.04 -4.58
C GLU A 88 -12.47 1.80 -3.88
N CYS A 89 -12.14 0.65 -4.43
CA CYS A 89 -12.38 -0.65 -3.84
C CYS A 89 -11.08 -1.34 -3.48
N ILE A 90 -11.13 -2.19 -2.46
CA ILE A 90 -10.14 -3.24 -2.22
C ILE A 90 -10.75 -4.59 -2.58
N CYS A 91 -10.03 -5.41 -3.35
CA CYS A 91 -10.43 -6.78 -3.59
C CYS A 91 -10.11 -7.63 -2.35
N THR A 92 -11.12 -8.17 -1.68
CA THR A 92 -10.87 -9.03 -0.51
C THR A 92 -10.32 -10.40 -0.92
N THR A 93 -9.75 -11.13 0.02
CA THR A 93 -9.33 -12.54 -0.17
C THR A 93 -10.47 -13.48 -0.50
N LEU A 94 -11.73 -13.04 -0.31
CA LEU A 94 -12.93 -13.78 -0.71
C LEU A 94 -13.39 -13.45 -2.14
N GLY A 95 -12.66 -12.60 -2.87
CA GLY A 95 -13.02 -12.21 -4.24
C GLY A 95 -14.20 -11.23 -4.29
N ILE A 96 -14.54 -10.63 -3.14
CA ILE A 96 -15.60 -9.65 -3.02
C ILE A 96 -14.96 -8.26 -2.98
N PRO A 97 -15.33 -7.33 -3.89
CA PRO A 97 -14.84 -5.97 -3.83
C PRO A 97 -15.51 -5.19 -2.69
N HIS A 98 -14.71 -4.57 -1.83
CA HIS A 98 -15.20 -3.70 -0.76
C HIS A 98 -14.85 -2.24 -1.09
N CYS A 99 -15.87 -1.41 -1.33
CA CYS A 99 -15.70 -0.08 -1.89
C CYS A 99 -16.11 1.03 -0.92
N THR A 100 -15.42 2.16 -1.03
CA THR A 100 -15.87 3.44 -0.45
C THR A 100 -17.13 3.93 -1.17
N LYS A 101 -17.95 4.73 -0.48
CA LYS A 101 -19.25 5.25 -0.98
C LYS A 101 -19.42 6.73 -0.68
N TYR A 102 -18.39 7.51 -0.92
CA TYR A 102 -18.45 8.96 -0.86
C TYR A 102 -19.34 9.51 -1.96
N SER A 103 -20.16 10.51 -1.61
CA SER A 103 -20.72 11.41 -2.61
C SER A 103 -19.57 12.23 -3.20
N CYS A 104 -19.12 11.87 -4.41
CA CYS A 104 -17.97 12.54 -5.02
C CYS A 104 -18.33 13.97 -5.40
N PHE A 105 -17.66 14.94 -4.78
CA PHE A 105 -17.75 16.35 -5.18
C PHE A 105 -16.47 16.72 -5.95
N PRO A 106 -16.60 17.19 -7.20
CA PRO A 106 -15.43 17.47 -8.02
C PRO A 106 -14.72 18.76 -7.61
N ASP A 107 -15.41 19.69 -6.94
CA ASP A 107 -14.87 20.98 -6.56
C ASP A 107 -15.29 21.40 -5.14
N CYS A 108 -14.44 22.18 -4.48
CA CYS A 108 -14.73 22.87 -3.22
C CYS A 108 -14.79 24.39 -3.45
N THR A 109 -15.50 25.10 -2.57
CA THR A 109 -15.47 26.57 -2.54
C THR A 109 -14.83 27.04 -1.23
N HIS A 110 -13.82 27.90 -1.30
CA HIS A 110 -13.17 28.53 -0.15
C HIS A 110 -12.95 30.02 -0.43
N ASN A 111 -13.42 30.89 0.46
CA ASN A 111 -13.33 32.36 0.31
C ASN A 111 -13.77 32.87 -1.07
N GLY A 112 -14.83 32.28 -1.63
CA GLY A 112 -15.38 32.62 -2.95
C GLY A 112 -14.62 32.05 -4.15
N LEU A 113 -13.49 31.37 -3.94
CA LEU A 113 -12.72 30.71 -5.00
C LEU A 113 -13.09 29.22 -5.10
N ARG A 114 -13.07 28.68 -6.32
CA ARG A 114 -13.34 27.27 -6.60
C ARG A 114 -12.05 26.49 -6.77
N TYR A 115 -11.95 25.35 -6.11
CA TYR A 115 -10.79 24.47 -6.13
C TYR A 115 -11.19 23.08 -6.61
N LYS A 116 -10.37 22.48 -7.47
CA LYS A 116 -10.56 21.10 -7.90
C LYS A 116 -10.32 20.14 -6.74
N LYS A 117 -11.02 19.02 -6.75
CA LYS A 117 -10.79 17.89 -5.85
C LYS A 117 -9.28 17.56 -5.78
N GLY A 118 -8.77 17.42 -4.55
CA GLY A 118 -7.38 17.10 -4.27
C GLY A 118 -6.42 18.28 -4.44
N ALA A 119 -6.90 19.45 -4.87
CA ALA A 119 -6.07 20.63 -4.94
C ALA A 119 -5.66 21.08 -3.53
N THR A 120 -4.37 21.38 -3.39
CA THR A 120 -3.80 22.07 -2.24
C THR A 120 -3.49 23.51 -2.61
N PHE A 121 -3.85 24.45 -1.75
CA PHE A 121 -3.72 25.88 -2.00
C PHE A 121 -3.37 26.65 -0.73
N ARG A 122 -2.82 27.87 -0.86
CA ARG A 122 -2.51 28.72 0.30
C ARG A 122 -3.79 29.13 1.03
N LYS A 123 -3.80 29.02 2.36
CA LYS A 123 -4.93 29.44 3.21
C LYS A 123 -5.19 30.95 3.12
N GLY A 124 -4.16 31.72 2.80
CA GLY A 124 -4.26 33.19 2.71
C GLY A 124 -4.28 33.86 4.09
N ASP A 125 -4.01 33.11 5.15
CA ASP A 125 -3.57 33.67 6.41
C ASP A 125 -2.08 34.06 6.23
N LYS A 126 -1.55 35.04 6.96
CA LYS A 126 -0.18 35.56 6.75
C LYS A 126 0.94 34.54 7.10
N CYS A 127 0.58 33.27 7.17
CA CYS A 127 1.38 32.12 7.46
C CYS A 127 1.55 31.23 6.23
N ASN A 128 2.40 30.22 6.35
CA ASN A 128 2.58 29.20 5.33
C ASN A 128 1.53 28.08 5.39
N ASN A 129 0.36 28.34 5.99
CA ASN A 129 -0.71 27.35 6.04
C ASN A 129 -1.30 27.10 4.65
N TYR A 130 -1.77 25.88 4.47
CA TYR A 130 -2.39 25.42 3.24
C TYR A 130 -3.73 24.76 3.54
N CYS A 131 -4.60 24.77 2.55
CA CYS A 131 -5.87 24.07 2.58
C CYS A 131 -5.91 23.04 1.46
N THR A 132 -6.66 21.97 1.67
CA THR A 132 -6.87 20.89 0.71
C THR A 132 -8.36 20.74 0.47
N CYS A 133 -8.75 20.74 -0.80
CA CYS A 133 -10.10 20.35 -1.22
C CYS A 133 -10.21 18.83 -1.18
N THR A 134 -10.97 18.30 -0.22
CA THR A 134 -11.08 16.86 0.00
C THR A 134 -11.92 16.18 -1.07
N VAL A 135 -11.85 14.85 -1.08
CA VAL A 135 -12.58 14.01 -2.02
C VAL A 135 -14.11 14.03 -1.82
N VAL A 136 -14.55 14.55 -0.68
CA VAL A 136 -15.96 14.71 -0.29
C VAL A 136 -16.45 16.16 -0.40
N GLY A 137 -15.65 17.06 -0.99
CA GLY A 137 -16.06 18.45 -1.24
C GLY A 137 -15.91 19.39 -0.04
N THR A 138 -15.18 18.98 1.00
CA THR A 138 -14.85 19.84 2.15
C THR A 138 -13.49 20.48 1.97
N VAL A 139 -13.25 21.59 2.65
CA VAL A 139 -11.94 22.24 2.69
C VAL A 139 -11.34 22.05 4.07
N GLU A 140 -10.18 21.40 4.12
CA GLU A 140 -9.44 21.16 5.36
C GLU A 140 -8.13 21.92 5.32
N CYS A 141 -7.84 22.71 6.34
CA CYS A 141 -6.65 23.55 6.37
C CYS A 141 -5.69 23.13 7.48
N SER A 142 -4.39 23.27 7.20
CA SER A 142 -3.35 23.18 8.20
C SER A 142 -3.42 24.38 9.15
N GLU A 143 -3.00 24.16 10.39
CA GLU A 143 -2.89 25.21 11.39
C GLU A 143 -1.50 25.18 12.02
N ASP A 144 -0.60 25.98 11.46
CA ASP A 144 0.68 26.36 12.04
C ASP A 144 0.54 27.78 12.57
N LEU A 145 0.78 27.95 13.87
CA LEU A 145 0.73 29.24 14.55
C LEU A 145 2.11 29.85 14.82
N SER A 146 3.19 29.12 14.51
CA SER A 146 4.57 29.51 14.85
C SER A 146 5.07 30.76 14.13
N CYS A 147 4.46 31.08 12.99
CA CYS A 147 4.75 32.23 12.15
C CYS A 147 4.09 33.53 12.63
N TYR A 148 3.08 33.45 13.51
CA TYR A 148 2.38 34.63 14.01
C TYR A 148 3.19 35.30 15.12
N PRO A 149 3.06 36.63 15.28
CA PRO A 149 3.76 37.35 16.34
C PRO A 149 3.35 36.83 17.72
N ASP A 150 4.33 36.80 18.63
CA ASP A 150 4.06 36.57 20.04
C ASP A 150 3.33 37.78 20.64
N CYS A 151 2.47 37.54 21.63
CA CYS A 151 1.83 38.60 22.39
C CYS A 151 2.64 38.94 23.64
N MET A 152 2.78 40.24 23.91
CA MET A 152 3.33 40.73 25.17
C MET A 152 2.20 41.07 26.15
N TYR A 153 2.21 40.45 27.33
CA TYR A 153 1.22 40.71 28.37
C TYR A 153 1.85 40.66 29.76
N ASN A 154 1.75 41.77 30.50
CA ASN A 154 2.35 41.95 31.83
C ASN A 154 3.83 41.49 31.90
N GLY A 155 4.62 41.89 30.89
CA GLY A 155 6.05 41.59 30.81
C GLY A 155 6.39 40.15 30.40
N ARG A 156 5.41 39.30 30.11
CA ARG A 156 5.61 37.93 29.60
C ARG A 156 5.25 37.83 28.12
N SER A 157 5.99 37.00 27.39
CA SER A 157 5.71 36.64 26.00
C SER A 157 4.87 35.37 25.92
N TYR A 158 3.86 35.37 25.06
CA TYR A 158 2.97 34.24 24.82
C TYR A 158 2.89 33.94 23.32
N LYS A 159 3.03 32.67 22.94
CA LYS A 159 2.87 32.24 21.54
C LYS A 159 1.42 32.42 21.07
N ALA A 160 1.24 32.75 19.79
CA ALA A 160 -0.09 32.84 19.17
C ALA A 160 -0.93 31.57 19.43
N GLY A 161 -2.21 31.77 19.74
CA GLY A 161 -3.14 30.71 20.11
C GLY A 161 -3.07 30.25 21.57
N THR A 162 -2.03 30.64 22.32
CA THR A 162 -1.91 30.28 23.74
C THR A 162 -3.04 30.90 24.55
N LYS A 163 -3.71 30.07 25.36
CA LYS A 163 -4.65 30.52 26.40
C LYS A 163 -3.94 30.52 27.75
N PHE A 164 -4.12 31.58 28.52
CA PHE A 164 -3.49 31.76 29.83
C PHE A 164 -4.40 32.51 30.79
N ARG A 165 -4.14 32.41 32.10
CA ARG A 165 -4.88 33.17 33.12
C ARG A 165 -4.27 34.56 33.31
N SER A 166 -5.13 35.55 33.57
CA SER A 166 -4.70 36.86 34.04
C SER A 166 -3.93 36.75 35.37
N PRO A 167 -3.14 37.78 35.77
CA PRO A 167 -2.34 37.72 37.00
C PRO A 167 -3.21 37.58 38.26
N ASP A 168 -4.42 38.13 38.23
CA ASP A 168 -5.45 38.00 39.26
C ASP A 168 -6.18 36.64 39.24
N GLY A 169 -5.93 35.79 38.23
CA GLY A 169 -6.51 34.46 38.06
C GLY A 169 -7.96 34.43 37.56
N CYS A 170 -8.68 35.54 37.54
CA CYS A 170 -10.12 35.56 37.27
C CYS A 170 -10.46 35.42 35.78
N ARG A 171 -9.63 36.00 34.90
CA ARG A 171 -9.89 36.05 33.46
C ARG A 171 -9.09 35.00 32.71
N VAL A 172 -9.70 34.46 31.66
CA VAL A 172 -9.00 33.66 30.67
C VAL A 172 -8.65 34.57 29.50
N CYS A 173 -7.36 34.69 29.22
CA CYS A 173 -6.80 35.45 28.13
C CYS A 173 -6.31 34.53 27.02
N GLN A 174 -6.29 35.03 25.79
CA GLN A 174 -5.76 34.35 24.62
C GLN A 174 -4.88 35.31 23.82
N CYS A 175 -3.71 34.82 23.41
CA CYS A 175 -2.88 35.50 22.42
C CYS A 175 -3.46 35.28 21.02
N LEU A 176 -3.86 36.36 20.34
CA LEU A 176 -4.44 36.34 19.00
C LEU A 176 -3.35 36.36 17.92
N THR A 177 -3.72 36.00 16.69
CA THR A 177 -2.79 35.87 15.56
C THR A 177 -2.29 37.21 15.00
N ASP A 178 -2.87 38.33 15.47
CA ASP A 178 -2.40 39.70 15.18
C ASP A 178 -1.43 40.24 16.23
N GLY A 179 -1.08 39.44 17.25
CA GLY A 179 -0.18 39.83 18.35
C GLY A 179 -0.87 40.54 19.51
N THR A 180 -2.19 40.65 19.49
CA THR A 180 -2.97 41.25 20.58
C THR A 180 -3.45 40.20 21.59
N VAL A 181 -3.71 40.63 22.82
CA VAL A 181 -4.31 39.78 23.85
C VAL A 181 -5.77 40.15 24.04
N SER A 182 -6.65 39.15 23.99
CA SER A 182 -8.06 39.27 24.35
C SER A 182 -8.33 38.47 25.62
N CYS A 183 -9.05 39.04 26.58
CA CYS A 183 -9.41 38.40 27.85
C CYS A 183 -10.93 38.40 28.05
N SER A 184 -11.45 37.39 28.75
CA SER A 184 -12.87 37.33 29.11
C SER A 184 -13.29 38.51 30.00
N GLU A 185 -14.55 38.94 29.88
CA GLU A 185 -15.15 40.04 30.66
C GLU A 185 -15.50 39.66 32.11
N THR A 186 -14.92 38.57 32.63
CA THR A 186 -15.18 38.14 34.00
C THR A 186 -14.52 39.11 34.97
N LEU A 187 -15.35 39.87 35.69
CA LEU A 187 -14.90 40.69 36.81
C LEU A 187 -14.57 39.76 37.99
N CYS A 188 -13.38 39.94 38.55
CA CYS A 188 -13.22 39.77 39.99
C CYS A 188 -14.00 40.91 40.67
#